data_AF-A0A1Y2A813-F1
#
_entry.id   AF-A0A1Y2A813-F1
#
_cell.length_a   1.000
_cell.length_b   1.000
_cell.length_c   1.000
_cell.angle_alpha   90.00
_cell.angle_beta   90.00
_cell.angle_gamma   90.00
#
_symmetry.space_group_name_H-M   'P 1'
#
loop_
_entity.id
_entity.type
_entity.pdbx_description
1 polymer ?
#
loop_
_entity_poly.entity_id
_entity_poly.type
_entity_poly.pdbx_seq_one_letter_code
_entity_poly.pdbx_strand_id
1 'polypeptide(L)'
;MPHYESEPKIDTSVATNRMVQWLETFPYGFKANDPSTWGKVHLPEHMKGGMCHGYRVQHEKVIWDARSELALIDTFSKLWGTKELLKGMQCVQGILNLARNGPDDSGLVHGFKDEEIEWFKKRGCEETKVCAGPGDLILWDSRQIHYNKVPSSGKVRAVMYICYTPAGFASKAGLETKASYFQQRVGTTHWPHANIFLQEDKDVRLGQPDEYSRDRPAYEPEESDVVLRVAGVKAY
;
A
#
# COMPACT_ATOMS: atom_id res chain seq x y z
N MET A 1 -3.86 12.00 21.08
CA MET A 1 -4.39 10.64 20.83
C MET A 1 -3.63 9.68 21.72
N PRO A 2 -4.28 8.86 22.56
CA PRO A 2 -3.57 7.83 23.30
C PRO A 2 -2.96 6.84 22.30
N HIS A 3 -1.64 6.63 22.39
CA HIS A 3 -0.97 5.55 21.70
C HIS A 3 -1.46 4.24 22.34
N TYR A 4 -2.22 3.44 21.59
CA TYR A 4 -2.68 2.11 22.03
C TYR A 4 -1.53 1.10 21.96
N GLU A 5 -0.49 1.27 22.77
CA GLU A 5 0.66 0.36 22.80
C GLU A 5 0.30 -1.05 23.29
N SER A 6 -0.86 -1.23 23.93
CA SER A 6 -1.33 -2.50 24.48
C SER A 6 -2.14 -3.37 23.52
N GLU A 7 -2.46 -2.90 22.31
CA GLU A 7 -3.24 -3.68 21.34
C GLU A 7 -2.34 -4.67 20.55
N PRO A 8 -2.86 -5.85 20.18
CA PRO A 8 -2.13 -6.80 19.34
C PRO A 8 -1.73 -6.16 18.01
N LYS A 9 -0.44 -6.25 17.66
CA LYS A 9 0.09 -5.72 16.40
C LYS A 9 0.34 -6.83 15.40
N ILE A 10 0.14 -6.53 14.12
CA ILE A 10 0.59 -7.41 13.04
C ILE A 10 2.12 -7.37 13.01
N ASP A 11 2.77 -8.53 13.09
CA ASP A 11 4.23 -8.58 12.92
C ASP A 11 4.58 -8.22 11.48
N THR A 12 5.20 -7.06 11.32
CA THR A 12 5.60 -6.51 10.03
C THR A 12 7.09 -6.68 9.75
N SER A 13 7.86 -7.26 10.67
CA SER A 13 9.32 -7.38 10.54
C SER A 13 9.73 -8.15 9.27
N VAL A 14 9.04 -9.26 9.00
CA VAL A 14 9.24 -10.07 7.78
C VAL A 14 8.88 -9.25 6.54
N ALA A 15 7.79 -8.51 6.58
CA ALA A 15 7.34 -7.71 5.45
C ALA A 15 8.31 -6.56 5.13
N THR A 16 8.79 -5.86 6.16
CA THR A 16 9.81 -4.81 6.04
C THR A 16 11.11 -5.36 5.45
N ASN A 17 11.63 -6.47 6.00
CA ASN A 17 12.87 -7.06 5.52
C ASN A 17 12.76 -7.53 4.07
N ARG A 18 11.65 -8.16 3.69
CA ARG A 18 11.41 -8.62 2.32
C ARG A 18 11.28 -7.47 1.33
N MET A 19 10.65 -6.35 1.70
CA MET A 19 10.58 -5.18 0.82
C MET A 19 11.94 -4.51 0.65
N VAL A 20 12.78 -4.48 1.69
CA VAL A 20 14.17 -4.00 1.57
C VAL A 20 14.99 -4.93 0.68
N GLN A 21 14.89 -6.25 0.87
CA GLN A 21 15.53 -7.24 -0.02
C GLN A 21 15.03 -7.14 -1.46
N TRP A 22 13.74 -6.84 -1.65
CA TRP A 22 13.18 -6.61 -2.98
C TRP A 22 13.86 -5.43 -3.68
N LEU A 23 14.22 -4.36 -2.97
CA LEU A 23 15.00 -3.26 -3.57
C LEU A 23 16.40 -3.71 -4.00
N GLU A 24 17.03 -4.64 -3.27
CA GLU A 24 18.35 -5.20 -3.60
C GLU A 24 18.32 -6.12 -4.84
N THR A 25 17.13 -6.55 -5.29
CA THR A 25 17.00 -7.37 -6.51
C THR A 25 17.12 -6.56 -7.80
N PHE A 26 17.18 -5.22 -7.73
CA PHE A 26 17.33 -4.36 -8.89
C PHE A 26 18.79 -4.11 -9.22
N PRO A 27 19.15 -3.98 -10.51
CA PRO A 27 20.54 -3.82 -10.95
C PRO A 27 21.12 -2.41 -10.72
N TYR A 28 20.47 -1.56 -9.92
CA TYR A 28 20.85 -0.15 -9.75
C TYR A 28 21.77 0.10 -8.54
N GLY A 29 22.13 -0.95 -7.80
CA GLY A 29 23.14 -0.85 -6.73
C GLY A 29 22.61 -0.35 -5.39
N PHE A 30 21.31 -0.45 -5.12
CA PHE A 30 20.77 -0.30 -3.78
C PHE A 30 21.38 -1.34 -2.83
N LYS A 31 21.75 -0.92 -1.62
CA LYS A 31 22.26 -1.78 -0.55
C LYS A 31 21.57 -1.41 0.76
N ALA A 32 20.96 -2.40 1.41
CA ALA A 32 20.21 -2.17 2.65
C ALA A 32 21.08 -1.63 3.80
N ASN A 33 22.38 -1.97 3.80
CA ASN A 33 23.31 -1.56 4.85
C ASN A 33 24.11 -0.28 4.51
N ASP A 34 23.83 0.37 3.37
CA ASP A 34 24.55 1.57 2.93
C ASP A 34 23.55 2.69 2.57
N PRO A 35 23.25 3.61 3.51
CA PRO A 35 22.33 4.71 3.28
C PRO A 35 22.71 5.66 2.15
N SER A 36 23.99 5.69 1.72
CA SER A 36 24.40 6.48 0.55
C SER A 36 23.75 6.00 -0.75
N THR A 37 23.32 4.73 -0.77
CA THR A 37 22.62 4.10 -1.88
C THR A 37 21.10 4.26 -1.84
N TRP A 38 20.54 5.02 -0.90
CA TRP A 38 19.08 5.11 -0.74
C TRP A 38 18.46 6.25 -1.57
N GLY A 39 19.25 6.88 -2.43
CA GLY A 39 18.82 7.91 -3.36
C GLY A 39 18.20 7.34 -4.65
N LYS A 40 17.46 8.19 -5.37
CA LYS A 40 16.75 7.85 -6.61
C LYS A 40 17.59 7.12 -7.67
N VAL A 41 18.89 7.37 -7.73
CA VAL A 41 19.79 6.78 -8.73
C VAL A 41 20.08 5.31 -8.50
N HIS A 42 19.78 4.80 -7.31
CA HIS A 42 19.99 3.40 -6.91
C HIS A 42 18.67 2.63 -6.70
N LEU A 43 17.54 3.32 -6.78
CA LEU A 43 16.21 2.72 -6.59
C LEU A 43 15.55 2.45 -7.95
N PRO A 44 14.57 1.53 -8.01
CA PRO A 44 13.65 1.40 -9.14
C PRO A 44 12.83 2.68 -9.34
N GLU A 45 12.16 2.82 -10.48
CA GLU A 45 11.26 3.94 -10.73
C GLU A 45 10.16 3.99 -9.66
N HIS A 46 9.96 5.18 -9.11
CA HIS A 46 8.98 5.44 -8.06
C HIS A 46 8.55 6.90 -8.06
N MET A 47 7.34 7.14 -7.59
CA MET A 47 6.81 8.49 -7.45
C MET A 47 6.75 8.93 -5.99
N LYS A 48 6.61 10.23 -5.75
CA LYS A 48 6.17 10.79 -4.46
C LYS A 48 6.96 10.30 -3.23
N GLY A 49 8.28 10.13 -3.36
CA GLY A 49 9.16 9.75 -2.25
C GLY A 49 9.21 8.26 -1.92
N GLY A 50 8.95 7.38 -2.89
CA GLY A 50 9.20 5.92 -2.76
C GLY A 50 8.02 5.03 -3.15
N MET A 51 6.94 5.60 -3.68
CA MET A 51 5.76 4.86 -4.10
C MET A 51 6.04 4.11 -5.40
N CYS A 52 6.21 2.79 -5.29
CA CYS A 52 6.42 1.90 -6.42
C CYS A 52 5.08 1.35 -6.92
N HIS A 53 4.79 1.54 -8.21
CA HIS A 53 3.65 0.93 -8.91
C HIS A 53 4.09 -0.10 -9.96
N GLY A 54 5.34 -0.02 -10.42
CA GLY A 54 5.86 -0.87 -11.48
C GLY A 54 6.35 -2.24 -11.04
N TYR A 55 6.94 -2.95 -11.99
CA TYR A 55 7.72 -4.18 -11.77
C TYR A 55 6.94 -5.31 -11.10
N ARG A 56 5.61 -5.32 -11.28
CA ARG A 56 4.66 -6.26 -10.65
C ARG A 56 4.68 -6.23 -9.12
N VAL A 57 5.13 -5.13 -8.52
CA VAL A 57 5.29 -5.01 -7.06
C VAL A 57 4.01 -5.34 -6.29
N GLN A 58 2.83 -5.00 -6.84
CA GLN A 58 1.53 -5.27 -6.22
C GLN A 58 1.21 -6.76 -6.10
N HIS A 59 1.94 -7.61 -6.80
CA HIS A 59 1.79 -9.07 -6.79
C HIS A 59 2.98 -9.81 -6.18
N GLU A 60 3.95 -9.11 -5.60
CA GLU A 60 5.02 -9.75 -4.82
C GLU A 60 4.44 -10.56 -3.65
N LYS A 61 5.06 -11.70 -3.33
CA LYS A 61 4.64 -12.58 -2.24
C LYS A 61 4.37 -11.82 -0.95
N VAL A 62 5.28 -10.93 -0.56
CA VAL A 62 5.16 -10.13 0.66
C VAL A 62 3.90 -9.26 0.70
N ILE A 63 3.44 -8.77 -0.45
CA ILE A 63 2.23 -7.98 -0.57
C ILE A 63 0.99 -8.87 -0.41
N TRP A 64 1.01 -10.10 -0.93
CA TRP A 64 -0.09 -11.05 -0.75
C TRP A 64 -0.13 -11.67 0.64
N ASP A 65 1.03 -11.94 1.25
CA ASP A 65 1.12 -12.38 2.64
C ASP A 65 0.46 -11.31 3.55
N ALA A 66 0.79 -10.03 3.39
CA ALA A 66 0.15 -8.94 4.15
C ALA A 66 -1.36 -8.80 3.87
N ARG A 67 -1.80 -9.01 2.62
CA ARG A 67 -3.22 -8.95 2.20
C ARG A 67 -4.01 -10.22 2.54
N SER A 68 -3.37 -11.27 3.03
CA SER A 68 -4.03 -12.49 3.47
C SER A 68 -3.92 -12.69 4.98
N GLU A 69 -3.30 -11.75 5.69
CA GLU A 69 -3.22 -11.74 7.15
C GLU A 69 -4.63 -11.73 7.77
N LEU A 70 -4.91 -12.73 8.62
CA LEU A 70 -6.25 -12.96 9.14
C LEU A 70 -6.69 -11.84 10.07
N ALA A 71 -5.79 -11.28 10.88
CA ALA A 71 -6.09 -10.15 11.74
C ALA A 71 -6.50 -8.90 10.93
N LEU A 72 -5.89 -8.72 9.76
CA LEU A 72 -6.19 -7.62 8.86
C LEU A 72 -7.56 -7.84 8.20
N ILE A 73 -7.81 -9.03 7.65
CA ILE A 73 -9.11 -9.40 7.08
C ILE A 73 -10.23 -9.26 8.12
N ASP A 74 -10.04 -9.76 9.34
CA ASP A 74 -11.03 -9.67 10.42
C ASP A 74 -11.37 -8.21 10.78
N THR A 75 -10.36 -7.32 10.80
CA THR A 75 -10.57 -5.89 11.03
C THR A 75 -11.49 -5.29 9.96
N PHE A 76 -11.22 -5.56 8.68
CA PHE A 76 -12.09 -5.09 7.60
C PHE A 76 -13.46 -5.79 7.61
N SER A 77 -13.54 -7.05 8.05
CA SER A 77 -14.82 -7.77 8.14
C SER A 77 -15.74 -7.18 9.20
N LYS A 78 -15.20 -6.83 10.37
CA LYS A 78 -15.93 -6.13 11.43
C LYS A 78 -16.43 -4.78 10.96
N LEU A 79 -15.57 -4.03 10.26
CA LEU A 79 -15.90 -2.73 9.70
C LEU A 79 -17.06 -2.79 8.69
N TRP A 80 -17.06 -3.80 7.82
CA TRP A 80 -18.07 -3.97 6.77
C TRP A 80 -19.31 -4.76 7.19
N GLY A 81 -19.26 -5.46 8.33
CA GLY A 81 -20.31 -6.38 8.75
C GLY A 81 -20.40 -7.66 7.90
N THR A 82 -19.34 -8.04 7.18
CA THR A 82 -19.29 -9.25 6.35
C THR A 82 -17.90 -9.87 6.28
N LYS A 83 -17.84 -11.20 6.16
CA LYS A 83 -16.59 -11.95 5.93
C LYS A 83 -16.21 -12.03 4.45
N GLU A 84 -17.10 -11.62 3.56
CA GLU A 84 -16.90 -11.71 2.10
C GLU A 84 -16.27 -10.43 1.58
N LEU A 85 -14.94 -10.40 1.42
CA LEU A 85 -14.19 -9.18 1.12
C LEU A 85 -13.37 -9.26 -0.18
N LEU A 86 -13.40 -8.23 -1.02
CA LEU A 86 -12.49 -8.03 -2.15
C LEU A 86 -11.49 -6.95 -1.82
N LYS A 87 -10.22 -7.16 -2.17
CA LYS A 87 -9.16 -6.18 -1.91
C LYS A 87 -8.90 -5.21 -3.08
N GLY A 88 -8.57 -3.97 -2.76
CA GLY A 88 -8.21 -2.87 -3.66
C GLY A 88 -7.70 -1.70 -2.82
N MET A 89 -8.09 -0.46 -3.11
CA MET A 89 -7.67 0.73 -2.33
C MET A 89 -8.79 1.74 -1.97
N GLN A 90 -10.12 1.49 -2.10
CA GLN A 90 -11.18 2.33 -1.47
C GLN A 90 -12.56 1.68 -1.18
N CYS A 91 -13.01 1.84 0.08
CA CYS A 91 -14.20 2.59 0.57
C CYS A 91 -13.99 2.99 2.07
N VAL A 92 -13.16 2.22 2.79
CA VAL A 92 -12.35 2.67 3.94
C VAL A 92 -10.92 2.31 3.63
N GLN A 93 -10.02 3.30 3.64
CA GLN A 93 -8.63 3.09 3.27
C GLN A 93 -7.81 2.72 4.49
N GLY A 94 -6.88 1.78 4.32
CA GLY A 94 -5.93 1.36 5.33
C GLY A 94 -4.50 1.59 4.89
N ILE A 95 -3.68 2.06 5.82
CA ILE A 95 -2.22 1.95 5.73
C ILE A 95 -1.75 1.02 6.83
N LEU A 96 -1.07 -0.06 6.45
CA LEU A 96 -0.30 -0.87 7.38
C LEU A 96 1.09 -0.26 7.52
N ASN A 97 1.43 0.21 8.71
CA ASN A 97 2.76 0.75 8.99
C ASN A 97 3.79 -0.38 9.08
N LEU A 98 4.85 -0.29 8.29
CA LEU A 98 5.99 -1.23 8.33
C LEU A 98 7.15 -0.68 9.18
N ALA A 99 7.13 0.62 9.46
CA ALA A 99 8.16 1.34 10.20
C ALA A 99 7.51 2.38 11.13
N ARG A 100 8.28 2.85 12.12
CA ARG A 100 7.81 3.88 13.06
C ARG A 100 7.58 5.21 12.34
N ASN A 101 6.41 5.81 12.59
CA ASN A 101 6.01 7.12 12.13
C ASN A 101 5.63 7.98 13.35
N GLY A 102 6.62 8.63 13.96
CA GLY A 102 6.44 9.57 15.07
C GLY A 102 6.00 10.99 14.66
N PRO A 103 6.06 11.95 15.60
CA PRO A 103 5.61 13.33 15.39
C PRO A 103 6.48 14.11 14.38
N ASP A 104 7.77 13.79 14.32
CA ASP A 104 8.74 14.38 13.37
C ASP A 104 8.85 13.58 12.05
N ASP A 105 8.08 12.50 11.96
CA ASP A 105 8.05 11.59 10.84
C ASP A 105 6.79 11.85 9.98
N SER A 106 6.88 11.63 8.68
CA SER A 106 5.91 12.02 7.64
C SER A 106 4.94 10.89 7.19
N GLY A 107 4.05 11.17 6.23
CA GLY A 107 3.24 10.15 5.53
C GLY A 107 3.47 10.23 4.02
N LEU A 108 2.48 9.81 3.21
CA LEU A 108 2.47 9.92 1.75
C LEU A 108 2.52 11.38 1.23
N VAL A 109 2.42 11.64 -0.08
CA VAL A 109 2.64 13.02 -0.57
C VAL A 109 1.51 13.51 -1.46
N HIS A 110 0.75 14.46 -0.91
CA HIS A 110 0.04 15.56 -1.57
C HIS A 110 -0.15 16.62 -0.49
N GLY A 111 0.14 17.89 -0.80
CA GLY A 111 0.09 18.99 0.18
C GLY A 111 -0.98 19.99 -0.21
N PHE A 112 -1.70 20.50 0.79
CA PHE A 112 -2.51 21.70 0.67
C PHE A 112 -1.61 22.92 0.83
N LYS A 113 -1.96 24.03 0.20
CA LYS A 113 -1.36 25.34 0.49
C LYS A 113 -1.79 25.82 1.88
N ASP A 114 -0.99 26.70 2.48
CA ASP A 114 -1.29 27.25 3.80
C ASP A 114 -2.67 27.92 3.83
N GLU A 115 -3.09 28.61 2.76
CA GLU A 115 -4.40 29.24 2.70
C GLU A 115 -5.56 28.23 2.67
N GLU A 116 -5.34 27.06 2.07
CA GLU A 116 -6.33 25.96 2.01
C GLU A 116 -6.45 25.30 3.38
N ILE A 117 -5.32 25.08 4.07
CA ILE A 117 -5.32 24.58 5.45
C ILE A 117 -6.06 25.55 6.39
N GLU A 118 -5.78 26.85 6.28
CA GLU A 118 -6.47 27.88 7.08
C GLU A 118 -7.97 27.98 6.73
N TRP A 119 -8.36 27.71 5.49
CA TRP A 119 -9.78 27.64 5.09
C TRP A 119 -10.54 26.53 5.83
N PHE A 120 -9.90 25.37 6.04
CA PHE A 120 -10.47 24.24 6.79
C PHE A 120 -10.50 24.55 8.30
N LYS A 121 -9.42 25.10 8.86
CA LYS A 121 -9.35 25.46 10.29
C LYS A 121 -10.42 26.48 10.68
N LYS A 122 -10.65 27.49 9.84
CA LYS A 122 -11.74 28.48 10.03
C LYS A 122 -13.15 27.87 10.05
N ARG A 123 -13.31 26.63 9.58
CA ARG A 123 -14.56 25.86 9.58
C ARG A 123 -14.59 24.79 10.67
N GLY A 124 -13.67 24.88 11.64
CA GLY A 124 -13.62 23.98 12.78
C GLY A 124 -12.93 22.64 12.50
N CYS A 125 -12.20 22.51 11.39
CA CYS A 125 -11.36 21.34 11.17
C CYS A 125 -10.11 21.41 12.04
N GLU A 126 -9.81 20.34 12.77
CA GLU A 126 -8.58 20.21 13.55
C GLU A 126 -7.57 19.36 12.78
N GLU A 127 -6.32 19.84 12.74
CA GLU A 127 -5.23 19.06 12.17
C GLU A 127 -4.69 18.07 13.20
N THR A 128 -4.68 16.78 12.85
CA THR A 128 -4.14 15.73 13.70
C THR A 128 -3.04 14.96 12.97
N LYS A 129 -1.82 14.97 13.52
CA LYS A 129 -0.76 14.07 13.08
C LYS A 129 -0.97 12.68 13.66
N VAL A 130 -1.31 11.73 12.81
CA VAL A 130 -1.35 10.31 13.18
C VAL A 130 0.08 9.80 13.36
N CYS A 131 0.40 9.39 14.58
CA CYS A 131 1.64 8.70 14.90
C CYS A 131 1.35 7.21 15.04
N ALA A 132 2.19 6.36 14.46
CA ALA A 132 1.94 4.92 14.38
C ALA A 132 3.27 4.14 14.35
N GLY A 133 3.33 3.04 15.08
CA GLY A 133 4.43 2.09 15.07
C GLY A 133 4.29 1.04 13.96
N PRO A 134 5.32 0.22 13.74
CA PRO A 134 5.21 -0.98 12.89
C PRO A 134 4.06 -1.86 13.37
N GLY A 135 3.28 -2.39 12.44
CA GLY A 135 2.12 -3.26 12.71
C GLY A 135 0.81 -2.53 12.97
N ASP A 136 0.82 -1.21 13.14
CA ASP A 136 -0.41 -0.43 13.32
C ASP A 136 -1.14 -0.28 11.97
N LEU A 137 -2.46 -0.47 11.98
CA LEU A 137 -3.35 -0.22 10.84
C LEU A 137 -4.04 1.13 11.02
N ILE A 138 -3.75 2.08 10.14
CA ILE A 138 -4.40 3.40 10.13
C ILE A 138 -5.57 3.32 9.16
N LEU A 139 -6.80 3.49 9.67
CA LEU A 139 -8.03 3.53 8.87
C LEU A 139 -8.60 4.95 8.82
N TRP A 140 -9.14 5.33 7.66
CA TRP A 140 -9.90 6.58 7.53
C TRP A 140 -11.08 6.43 6.56
N ASP A 141 -12.13 7.21 6.81
CA ASP A 141 -13.28 7.36 5.91
C ASP A 141 -12.82 8.02 4.61
N SER A 142 -13.32 7.56 3.46
CA SER A 142 -12.87 8.08 2.16
C SER A 142 -13.14 9.57 1.94
N ARG A 143 -14.05 10.17 2.71
CA ARG A 143 -14.37 11.62 2.67
C ARG A 143 -13.50 12.43 3.64
N GLN A 144 -12.78 11.77 4.55
CA GLN A 144 -11.92 12.46 5.51
C GLN A 144 -10.79 13.13 4.75
N ILE A 145 -10.66 14.44 4.92
CA ILE A 145 -9.53 15.19 4.38
C ILE A 145 -8.26 14.67 5.06
N HIS A 146 -7.35 14.19 4.24
CA HIS A 146 -6.06 13.74 4.68
C HIS A 146 -5.05 14.13 3.62
N TYR A 147 -3.86 14.46 4.10
CA TYR A 147 -2.73 14.81 3.28
C TYR A 147 -1.51 14.33 4.04
N ASN A 148 -0.33 14.47 3.46
CA ASN A 148 0.82 14.11 4.24
C ASN A 148 2.02 15.00 4.06
N LYS A 149 2.81 14.97 5.12
CA LYS A 149 3.92 15.87 5.38
C LYS A 149 5.18 15.28 4.76
N VAL A 150 6.18 16.12 4.48
CA VAL A 150 7.55 15.67 4.18
C VAL A 150 8.28 15.46 5.51
N PRO A 151 9.13 14.43 5.67
CA PRO A 151 9.80 14.20 6.95
C PRO A 151 10.79 15.31 7.25
N SER A 152 10.91 15.66 8.53
CA SER A 152 12.05 16.42 9.05
C SER A 152 13.15 15.50 9.59
N SER A 153 12.84 14.22 9.85
CA SER A 153 13.81 13.21 10.28
C SER A 153 14.48 12.48 9.11
N GLY A 154 15.69 11.95 9.34
CA GLY A 154 16.38 11.05 8.39
C GLY A 154 15.91 9.59 8.46
N LYS A 155 14.83 9.28 9.20
CA LYS A 155 14.36 7.90 9.37
C LYS A 155 13.52 7.47 8.18
N VAL A 156 13.82 6.28 7.65
CA VAL A 156 12.97 5.66 6.63
C VAL A 156 11.65 5.24 7.23
N ARG A 157 10.60 5.48 6.44
CA ARG A 157 9.27 4.96 6.68
C ARG A 157 8.83 4.13 5.50
N ALA A 158 8.14 3.05 5.82
CA ALA A 158 7.52 2.20 4.84
C ALA A 158 6.10 1.89 5.31
N VAL A 159 5.19 1.85 4.35
CA VAL A 159 3.76 1.63 4.55
C VAL A 159 3.24 0.78 3.40
N MET A 160 2.25 -0.07 3.67
CA MET A 160 1.49 -0.76 2.62
C MET A 160 0.09 -0.21 2.55
N TYR A 161 -0.33 0.17 1.36
CA TYR A 161 -1.73 0.49 1.10
C TYR A 161 -2.56 -0.77 0.95
N ILE A 162 -3.56 -0.90 1.80
CA ILE A 162 -4.44 -2.05 1.83
C ILE A 162 -5.88 -1.56 2.05
N CYS A 163 -6.80 -2.03 1.23
CA CYS A 163 -8.22 -1.78 1.41
C CYS A 163 -9.01 -3.00 0.97
N TYR A 164 -10.17 -3.18 1.60
CA TYR A 164 -11.18 -4.14 1.20
C TYR A 164 -12.54 -3.48 1.04
N THR A 165 -13.36 -4.04 0.18
CA THR A 165 -14.81 -3.80 0.12
C THR A 165 -15.54 -5.14 0.11
N PRO A 166 -16.83 -5.21 0.47
CA PRO A 166 -17.63 -6.41 0.31
C PRO A 166 -17.57 -6.99 -1.11
N ALA A 167 -17.53 -8.32 -1.22
CA ALA A 167 -17.49 -8.99 -2.52
C ALA A 167 -18.75 -8.75 -3.35
N GLY A 168 -19.90 -8.66 -2.69
CA GLY A 168 -21.18 -8.33 -3.33
C GLY A 168 -21.24 -6.93 -3.97
N PHE A 169 -20.24 -6.05 -3.76
CA PHE A 169 -20.18 -4.76 -4.46
C PHE A 169 -19.65 -4.91 -5.89
N ALA A 170 -18.94 -5.99 -6.21
CA ALA A 170 -18.38 -6.21 -7.54
C ALA A 170 -19.41 -6.84 -8.48
N SER A 171 -19.42 -6.39 -9.73
CA SER A 171 -20.13 -7.10 -10.79
C SER A 171 -19.39 -8.38 -11.15
N LYS A 172 -20.12 -9.37 -11.69
CA LYS A 172 -19.53 -10.62 -12.18
C LYS A 172 -18.41 -10.37 -13.20
N ALA A 173 -18.64 -9.48 -14.16
CA ALA A 173 -17.63 -9.09 -15.16
C ALA A 173 -16.40 -8.42 -14.52
N GLY A 174 -16.60 -7.62 -13.46
CA GLY A 174 -15.51 -7.02 -12.69
C GLY A 174 -14.66 -8.07 -11.99
N LEU A 175 -15.28 -9.10 -11.39
CA LEU A 175 -14.59 -10.24 -10.78
C LEU A 175 -13.79 -11.05 -11.81
N GLU A 176 -14.38 -11.36 -12.97
CA GLU A 176 -13.71 -12.07 -14.06
C GLU A 176 -12.48 -11.30 -14.56
N THR A 177 -12.61 -9.98 -14.74
CA THR A 177 -11.50 -9.10 -15.13
C THR A 177 -10.40 -9.10 -14.07
N LYS A 178 -10.78 -8.95 -12.79
CA LYS A 178 -9.84 -8.94 -11.66
C LYS A 178 -9.10 -10.28 -11.53
N ALA A 179 -9.79 -11.40 -11.71
CA ALA A 179 -9.20 -12.73 -11.69
C ALA A 179 -8.20 -12.91 -12.84
N SER A 180 -8.54 -12.44 -14.05
CA SER A 180 -7.62 -12.44 -15.19
C SER A 180 -6.35 -11.62 -14.92
N TYR A 181 -6.50 -10.43 -14.34
CA TYR A 181 -5.37 -9.60 -13.96
C TYR A 181 -4.51 -10.20 -12.85
N PHE A 182 -5.12 -10.90 -11.89
CA PHE A 182 -4.39 -11.66 -10.89
C PHE A 182 -3.51 -12.75 -11.55
N GLN A 183 -4.05 -13.51 -12.50
CA GLN A 183 -3.29 -14.56 -13.20
C GLN A 183 -2.13 -14.01 -14.04
N GLN A 184 -2.33 -12.84 -14.65
CA GLN A 184 -1.31 -12.09 -15.39
C GLN A 184 -0.33 -11.33 -14.49
N ARG A 185 -0.58 -11.26 -13.17
CA ARG A 185 0.19 -10.50 -12.17
C ARG A 185 0.22 -8.99 -12.43
N VAL A 186 -0.76 -8.48 -13.16
CA VAL A 186 -0.84 -7.06 -13.49
C VAL A 186 -1.60 -6.31 -12.41
N GLY A 187 -1.05 -5.17 -12.00
CA GLY A 187 -1.69 -4.29 -11.03
C GLY A 187 -3.01 -3.74 -11.58
N THR A 188 -3.99 -3.63 -10.69
CA THR A 188 -5.27 -2.96 -10.98
C THR A 188 -5.28 -1.57 -10.37
N THR A 189 -6.35 -0.84 -10.62
CA THR A 189 -6.61 0.41 -9.93
C THR A 189 -6.78 0.24 -8.43
N HIS A 190 -6.85 1.41 -7.80
CA HIS A 190 -7.08 1.62 -6.41
C HIS A 190 -8.54 1.27 -5.97
N TRP A 191 -9.40 0.71 -6.83
CA TRP A 191 -10.79 0.38 -6.46
C TRP A 191 -10.97 -1.15 -6.41
N PRO A 192 -11.40 -1.74 -5.27
CA PRO A 192 -11.46 -3.20 -5.15
C PRO A 192 -12.49 -3.89 -6.04
N HIS A 193 -13.63 -3.23 -6.25
CA HIS A 193 -14.84 -3.85 -6.83
C HIS A 193 -15.33 -3.18 -8.14
N ALA A 194 -14.78 -2.02 -8.50
CA ALA A 194 -15.19 -1.24 -9.67
C ALA A 194 -13.98 -0.56 -10.31
N ASN A 195 -14.15 0.02 -11.51
CA ASN A 195 -13.07 0.68 -12.27
C ASN A 195 -11.82 -0.21 -12.41
N ILE A 196 -12.02 -1.50 -12.71
CA ILE A 196 -10.94 -2.47 -12.85
C ILE A 196 -10.36 -2.35 -14.26
N PHE A 197 -9.23 -1.66 -14.37
CA PHE A 197 -8.44 -1.56 -15.60
C PHE A 197 -6.95 -1.67 -15.26
N LEU A 198 -6.17 -2.03 -16.29
CA LEU A 198 -4.71 -2.12 -16.23
C LEU A 198 -4.11 -0.76 -15.87
N GLN A 199 -3.22 -0.76 -14.87
CA GLN A 199 -2.28 0.34 -14.72
C GLN A 199 -1.11 0.05 -15.65
N GLU A 200 -1.00 0.80 -16.75
CA GLU A 200 0.18 0.73 -17.63
C GLU A 200 1.39 1.26 -16.87
N ASP A 201 2.39 0.40 -16.67
CA ASP A 201 3.69 0.82 -16.21
C ASP A 201 4.41 1.45 -17.39
N LYS A 202 4.75 2.73 -17.28
CA LYS A 202 5.70 3.35 -18.21
C LYS A 202 7.08 2.95 -17.72
N ASP A 203 7.79 2.17 -18.53
CA ASP A 203 9.18 1.79 -18.29
C ASP A 203 10.09 3.02 -18.50
N VAL A 204 9.96 4.03 -17.62
CA VAL A 204 10.75 5.25 -17.64
C VAL A 204 11.36 5.45 -16.27
N ARG A 205 12.68 5.44 -16.21
CA ARG A 205 13.45 5.65 -14.99
C ARG A 205 14.42 6.81 -15.17
N LEU A 206 14.42 7.74 -14.21
CA LEU A 206 15.26 8.95 -14.26
C LEU A 206 15.10 9.76 -15.57
N GLY A 207 13.92 9.71 -16.18
CA GLY A 207 13.60 10.43 -17.41
C GLY A 207 14.08 9.76 -18.71
N GLN A 208 14.57 8.52 -18.63
CA GLN A 208 14.96 7.71 -19.79
C GLN A 208 14.19 6.38 -19.78
N PRO A 209 14.07 5.67 -20.92
CA PRO A 209 13.55 4.32 -20.93
C PRO A 209 14.30 3.44 -19.92
N ASP A 210 13.56 2.71 -19.09
CA ASP A 210 14.16 1.79 -18.14
C ASP A 210 14.55 0.49 -18.87
N GLU A 211 15.82 0.09 -18.73
CA GLU A 211 16.34 -1.12 -19.37
C GLU A 211 15.97 -2.40 -18.62
N TYR A 212 15.46 -2.26 -17.39
CA TYR A 212 15.03 -3.37 -16.56
C TYR A 212 13.50 -3.37 -16.43
N SER A 213 12.88 -4.48 -16.79
CA SER A 213 11.45 -4.70 -16.64
C SER A 213 11.18 -6.05 -15.99
N ARG A 214 9.94 -6.24 -15.54
CA ARG A 214 9.46 -7.51 -14.98
C ARG A 214 8.08 -7.83 -15.49
N ASP A 215 7.94 -9.02 -16.06
CA ASP A 215 6.63 -9.56 -16.41
C ASP A 215 5.96 -10.26 -15.24
N ARG A 216 6.74 -10.73 -14.25
CA ARG A 216 6.27 -11.42 -13.05
C ARG A 216 6.98 -10.88 -11.79
N PRO A 217 6.40 -11.02 -10.59
CA PRO A 217 7.06 -10.64 -9.34
C PRO A 217 8.38 -11.40 -9.16
N ALA A 218 9.32 -10.81 -8.43
CA ALA A 218 10.57 -11.49 -8.06
C ALA A 218 10.29 -12.72 -7.18
N TYR A 219 9.26 -12.63 -6.34
CA TYR A 219 8.81 -13.72 -5.50
C TYR A 219 7.30 -13.95 -5.72
N GLU A 220 6.95 -15.09 -6.32
CA GLU A 220 5.54 -15.45 -6.57
C GLU A 220 4.78 -15.69 -5.25
N PRO A 221 3.52 -15.22 -5.14
CA PRO A 221 2.69 -15.48 -3.98
C PRO A 221 2.21 -16.93 -3.95
N GLU A 222 1.92 -17.40 -2.74
CA GLU A 222 1.18 -18.65 -2.56
C GLU A 222 -0.30 -18.42 -2.90
N GLU A 223 -0.84 -19.21 -3.82
CA GLU A 223 -2.25 -19.15 -4.20
C GLU A 223 -3.13 -19.94 -3.23
N SER A 224 -3.09 -19.55 -1.96
CA SER A 224 -3.93 -20.14 -0.91
C SER A 224 -5.41 -19.82 -1.14
N ASP A 225 -6.28 -20.58 -0.49
CA ASP A 225 -7.73 -20.39 -0.55
C ASP A 225 -8.15 -18.96 -0.14
N VAL A 226 -7.46 -18.37 0.84
CA VAL A 226 -7.68 -16.99 1.30
C VAL A 226 -7.26 -16.02 0.20
N VAL A 227 -6.05 -16.17 -0.34
CA VAL A 227 -5.51 -15.32 -1.41
C VAL A 227 -6.44 -15.32 -2.62
N LEU A 228 -6.86 -16.50 -3.08
CA LEU A 228 -7.75 -16.64 -4.23
C LEU A 228 -9.11 -15.96 -4.01
N ARG A 229 -9.66 -16.00 -2.80
CA ARG A 229 -10.92 -15.31 -2.47
C ARG A 229 -10.74 -13.78 -2.43
N VAL A 230 -9.74 -13.28 -1.72
CA VAL A 230 -9.52 -11.82 -1.62
C VAL A 230 -9.06 -11.19 -2.95
N ALA A 231 -8.45 -11.99 -3.83
CA ALA A 231 -8.11 -11.62 -5.20
C ALA A 231 -9.32 -11.61 -6.14
N GLY A 232 -10.46 -12.18 -5.75
CA GLY A 232 -11.64 -12.34 -6.60
C GLY A 232 -11.55 -13.47 -7.63
N VAL A 233 -10.59 -14.39 -7.48
CA VAL A 233 -10.42 -15.58 -8.33
C VAL A 233 -11.36 -16.70 -7.90
N LYS A 234 -11.54 -16.88 -6.59
CA LYS A 234 -12.44 -17.86 -5.99
C LYS A 234 -13.63 -17.15 -5.36
N ALA A 235 -14.83 -17.70 -5.55
CA ALA A 235 -16.03 -17.22 -4.87
C ALA A 235 -15.94 -17.44 -3.34
N TYR A 236 -16.70 -16.65 -2.58
CA TYR A 236 -16.78 -16.74 -1.13
C TYR A 236 -17.61 -17.92 -0.64
#